data_AF-A0A2A3ZSR6-F1
#
_entry.id   AF-A0A2A3ZSR6-F1
#
_cell.length_a   1.000
_cell.length_b   1.000
_cell.length_c   1.000
_cell.angle_alpha   90.00
_cell.angle_beta   90.00
_cell.angle_gamma   90.00
#
_symmetry.space_group_name_H-M   'P 1'
#
loop_
_entity.id
_entity.type
_entity.pdbx_description
1 polymer ?
#
loop_
_entity_poly.entity_id
_entity_poly.type
_entity_poly.pdbx_seq_one_letter_code
_entity_poly.pdbx_strand_id
1 'polypeptide(L)'
;MAVHWIEMITGSFKDKKRWRAYKARVQQLPPSYRTAVEGIERYLMVTGPADGDYLLDMVDDLADLFEQAAADATPVHEIVGDDPAEFVDTFKSNYGLAAWVSKEQRRLADAIERAESEEESR
;
A
#
# COMPACT_ATOMS: atom_id res chain seq x y z
N MET A 1 18.49 -22.19 10.56
CA MET A 1 17.04 -22.44 10.37
C MET A 1 16.13 -21.79 11.43
N ALA A 2 16.64 -21.17 12.50
CA ALA A 2 15.80 -20.56 13.55
C ALA A 2 15.44 -19.06 13.34
N VAL A 3 15.83 -18.45 12.21
CA VAL A 3 15.65 -17.00 11.98
C VAL A 3 14.30 -16.68 11.33
N HIS A 4 13.84 -17.54 10.42
CA HIS A 4 12.66 -17.27 9.60
C HIS A 4 11.33 -17.27 10.38
N TRP A 5 11.19 -18.11 11.42
CA TRP A 5 9.97 -18.13 12.24
C TRP A 5 9.87 -16.92 13.18
N ILE A 6 11.01 -16.40 13.66
CA ILE A 6 11.05 -15.16 14.46
C ILE A 6 10.64 -13.99 13.58
N GLU A 7 11.12 -13.91 12.33
CA GLU A 7 10.68 -12.89 11.37
C GLU A 7 9.18 -13.00 11.05
N MET A 8 8.63 -14.20 10.85
CA MET A 8 7.18 -14.34 10.64
C MET A 8 6.34 -13.82 11.82
N ILE A 9 6.77 -14.07 13.06
CA ILE A 9 6.03 -13.61 14.25
C ILE A 9 6.29 -12.13 14.53
N THR A 10 7.56 -11.72 14.54
CA THR A 10 7.98 -10.36 14.91
C THR A 10 7.75 -9.34 13.79
N GLY A 11 7.75 -9.76 12.51
CA GLY A 11 7.32 -8.95 11.38
C GLY A 11 5.91 -8.43 11.60
N SER A 12 4.95 -9.34 11.81
CA SER A 12 3.56 -8.96 12.11
C SER A 12 3.40 -8.05 13.34
N PHE A 13 4.31 -8.13 14.32
CA PHE A 13 4.30 -7.24 15.48
C PHE A 13 4.85 -5.85 15.16
N LYS A 14 5.97 -5.78 14.42
CA LYS A 14 6.53 -4.52 13.92
C LYS A 14 5.54 -3.81 13.01
N ASP A 15 4.87 -4.55 12.14
CA ASP A 15 3.86 -4.04 11.21
C ASP A 15 2.67 -3.45 11.95
N LYS A 16 2.15 -4.18 12.95
CA LYS A 16 1.10 -3.66 13.84
C LYS A 16 1.55 -2.41 14.60
N LYS A 17 2.84 -2.31 14.97
CA LYS A 17 3.38 -1.13 15.63
C LYS A 17 3.47 0.05 14.66
N ARG A 18 3.99 -0.15 13.44
CA ARG A 18 4.04 0.85 12.37
C ARG A 18 2.63 1.34 12.00
N TRP A 19 1.70 0.42 11.77
CA TRP A 19 0.30 0.75 11.51
C TRP A 19 -0.33 1.62 12.60
N ARG A 20 -0.13 1.28 13.88
CA ARG A 20 -0.63 2.11 14.99
C ARG A 20 0.01 3.49 15.03
N ALA A 21 1.31 3.59 14.73
CA ALA A 21 2.00 4.87 14.64
C ALA A 21 1.43 5.72 13.51
N TYR A 22 1.28 5.15 12.30
CA TYR A 22 0.60 5.78 11.18
C TYR A 22 -0.81 6.27 11.55
N LYS A 23 -1.66 5.43 12.16
CA LYS A 23 -3.00 5.88 12.60
C LYS A 23 -2.93 7.01 13.62
N ALA A 24 -1.97 7.00 14.54
CA ALA A 24 -1.80 8.09 15.50
C ALA A 24 -1.40 9.41 14.83
N ARG A 25 -0.53 9.36 13.81
CA ARG A 25 -0.13 10.50 12.99
C ARG A 25 -1.32 11.12 12.25
N VAL A 26 -2.10 10.28 11.55
CA VAL A 26 -3.33 10.73 10.85
C VAL A 26 -4.32 11.39 11.80
N GLN A 27 -4.45 10.87 13.03
CA GLN A 27 -5.32 11.45 14.05
C GLN A 27 -4.85 12.80 14.62
N GLN A 28 -3.63 13.23 14.33
CA GLN A 28 -3.13 14.56 14.70
C GLN A 28 -3.35 15.60 13.59
N LEU A 29 -3.64 15.17 12.37
CA LEU A 29 -3.91 16.08 11.25
C LEU A 29 -5.16 16.93 11.50
N PRO A 30 -5.23 18.16 10.92
CA PRO A 30 -6.45 18.95 10.95
C PRO A 30 -7.62 18.23 10.25
N PRO A 31 -8.88 18.54 10.59
CA PRO A 31 -10.04 17.72 10.21
C PRO A 31 -10.18 17.43 8.70
N SER A 32 -9.90 18.42 7.85
CA SER A 32 -9.99 18.27 6.39
C SER A 32 -8.94 17.30 5.84
N TYR A 33 -7.68 17.46 6.25
CA TYR A 33 -6.56 16.60 5.86
C TYR A 33 -6.79 15.17 6.35
N ARG A 34 -7.23 15.01 7.61
CA ARG A 34 -7.58 13.70 8.18
C ARG A 34 -8.65 12.99 7.36
N THR A 35 -9.73 13.70 7.02
CA THR A 35 -10.81 13.15 6.20
C THR A 35 -10.31 12.68 4.83
N ALA A 36 -9.43 13.46 4.21
CA ALA A 36 -8.82 13.12 2.93
C ALA A 36 -7.95 11.87 3.04
N VAL A 37 -7.04 11.82 4.02
CA VAL A 37 -6.15 10.66 4.24
C VAL A 37 -6.95 9.41 4.55
N GLU A 38 -7.99 9.47 5.37
CA GLU A 38 -8.85 8.31 5.66
C GLU A 38 -9.62 7.81 4.42
N GLY A 39 -10.01 8.72 3.51
CA GLY A 39 -10.60 8.37 2.22
C GLY A 39 -9.60 7.64 1.31
N ILE A 40 -8.39 8.20 1.19
CA ILE A 40 -7.28 7.60 0.43
C ILE A 40 -6.89 6.24 1.01
N GLU A 41 -6.71 6.14 2.32
CA GLU A 41 -6.40 4.89 3.03
C GLU A 41 -7.43 3.81 2.71
N ARG A 42 -8.73 4.13 2.75
CA ARG A 42 -9.78 3.16 2.39
C ARG A 42 -9.64 2.69 0.94
N TYR A 43 -9.37 3.61 0.01
CA TYR A 43 -9.18 3.25 -1.40
C TYR A 43 -7.93 2.38 -1.61
N LEU A 44 -6.83 2.68 -0.92
CA LEU A 44 -5.60 1.89 -0.89
C LEU A 44 -5.84 0.48 -0.33
N MET A 45 -6.61 0.33 0.74
CA MET A 45 -6.91 -1.00 1.30
C MET A 45 -7.71 -1.89 0.34
N VAL A 46 -8.47 -1.31 -0.58
CA VAL A 46 -9.29 -2.05 -1.56
C VAL A 46 -8.52 -2.32 -2.86
N THR A 47 -7.70 -1.37 -3.30
CA THR A 47 -7.06 -1.41 -4.64
C THR A 47 -5.55 -1.59 -4.60
N GLY A 48 -4.95 -1.56 -3.41
CA GLY A 48 -3.53 -1.64 -3.17
C GLY A 48 -2.99 -3.07 -3.08
N PRO A 49 -1.67 -3.22 -2.89
CA PRO A 49 -1.03 -4.52 -2.84
C PRO A 49 -1.48 -5.33 -1.63
N ALA A 50 -1.56 -6.66 -1.79
CA ALA A 50 -1.84 -7.59 -0.69
C ALA A 50 -0.62 -7.80 0.24
N ASP A 51 0.56 -7.27 -0.13
CA ASP A 51 1.80 -7.36 0.62
C ASP A 51 1.87 -6.23 1.65
N GLY A 52 2.00 -6.60 2.93
CA GLY A 52 1.94 -5.69 4.05
C GLY A 52 3.13 -4.72 4.13
N ASP A 53 4.31 -5.09 3.63
CA ASP A 53 5.50 -4.24 3.72
C ASP A 53 5.37 -3.03 2.80
N TYR A 54 5.00 -3.24 1.53
CA TYR A 54 4.77 -2.16 0.57
C TYR A 54 3.61 -1.26 1.01
N LEU A 55 2.57 -1.85 1.61
CA LEU A 55 1.45 -1.09 2.13
C LEU A 55 1.87 -0.16 3.27
N LEU A 56 2.72 -0.64 4.18
CA LEU A 56 3.22 0.16 5.30
C LEU A 56 4.11 1.31 4.84
N ASP A 57 4.97 1.07 3.85
CA ASP A 57 5.81 2.13 3.27
C ASP A 57 4.95 3.20 2.58
N MET A 58 3.93 2.79 1.81
CA MET A 58 2.99 3.72 1.18
C MET A 58 2.23 4.60 2.19
N VAL A 59 1.71 4.02 3.28
CA VAL A 59 0.93 4.79 4.25
C VAL A 59 1.81 5.69 5.12
N ASP A 60 3.06 5.30 5.38
CA ASP A 60 4.02 6.16 6.06
C ASP A 60 4.34 7.39 5.19
N ASP A 61 4.63 7.21 3.89
CA ASP A 61 4.90 8.32 2.97
C ASP A 61 3.65 9.20 2.72
N LEU A 62 2.45 8.59 2.72
CA LEU A 62 1.19 9.34 2.66
C LEU A 62 1.01 10.24 3.89
N ALA A 63 1.37 9.75 5.07
CA ALA A 63 1.32 10.56 6.28
C ALA A 63 2.36 11.70 6.24
N ASP A 64 3.58 11.44 5.78
CA ASP A 64 4.62 12.47 5.59
C ASP A 64 4.13 13.60 4.67
N LEU A 65 3.54 13.24 3.52
CA LEU A 65 3.00 14.20 2.56
C LEU A 65 1.93 15.11 3.19
N PHE A 66 0.96 14.53 3.89
CA PHE A 66 -0.15 15.30 4.46
C PHE A 66 0.22 16.08 5.72
N GLU A 67 1.21 15.62 6.49
CA GLU A 67 1.77 16.39 7.59
C GLU A 67 2.50 17.64 7.09
N GLN A 68 3.31 17.50 6.04
CA GLN A 68 3.99 18.64 5.41
C GLN A 68 2.97 19.61 4.81
N ALA A 69 2.01 19.12 4.03
CA ALA A 69 0.98 19.96 3.45
C ALA A 69 0.13 20.69 4.50
N ALA A 70 -0.17 20.04 5.63
CA ALA A 70 -0.85 20.68 6.74
C ALA A 70 0.00 21.78 7.41
N ALA A 71 1.32 21.56 7.54
CA ALA A 71 2.24 22.56 8.06
C ALA A 71 2.36 23.79 7.13
N ASP A 72 2.33 23.55 5.82
CA ASP A 72 2.38 24.59 4.78
C ASP A 72 1.01 25.23 4.48
N ALA A 73 -0.05 24.74 5.13
CA ALA A 73 -1.44 25.12 4.90
C ALA A 73 -1.92 24.94 3.44
N THR A 74 -1.34 23.97 2.72
CA THR A 74 -1.69 23.63 1.34
C THR A 74 -3.11 23.04 1.28
N PRO A 75 -4.05 23.66 0.54
CA PRO A 75 -5.39 23.12 0.39
C PRO A 75 -5.39 21.68 -0.15
N VAL A 76 -6.25 20.81 0.39
CA VAL A 76 -6.31 19.39 0.01
C VAL A 76 -6.45 19.18 -1.50
N HIS A 77 -7.24 20.01 -2.19
CA HIS A 77 -7.43 19.90 -3.64
C HIS A 77 -6.15 20.19 -4.44
N GLU A 78 -5.22 20.99 -3.92
CA GLU A 78 -3.92 21.22 -4.55
C GLU A 78 -2.99 20.02 -4.38
N ILE A 79 -3.22 19.18 -3.36
CA ILE A 79 -2.47 17.94 -3.13
C ILE A 79 -2.99 16.81 -4.03
N VAL A 80 -4.30 16.60 -4.02
CA VAL A 80 -4.94 15.43 -4.66
C VAL A 80 -5.43 15.70 -6.10
N GLY A 81 -5.48 16.96 -6.52
CA GLY A 81 -5.99 17.35 -7.83
C GLY A 81 -7.51 17.19 -7.99
N ASP A 82 -7.96 17.34 -9.23
CA ASP A 82 -9.38 17.22 -9.62
C ASP A 82 -9.88 15.78 -9.65
N ASP A 83 -8.97 14.81 -9.84
CA ASP A 83 -9.25 13.38 -9.78
C ASP A 83 -8.44 12.71 -8.65
N PRO A 84 -9.05 12.58 -7.45
CA PRO A 84 -8.39 11.92 -6.33
C PRO A 84 -8.09 10.44 -6.58
N ALA A 85 -8.81 9.75 -7.47
CA ALA A 85 -8.51 8.35 -7.78
C ALA A 85 -7.25 8.24 -8.64
N GLU A 86 -7.12 9.10 -9.65
CA GLU A 86 -5.89 9.21 -10.47
C GLU A 86 -4.67 9.55 -9.60
N PHE A 87 -4.83 10.45 -8.63
CA PHE A 87 -3.77 10.74 -7.65
C PHE A 87 -3.34 9.48 -6.91
N VAL A 88 -4.28 8.71 -6.36
CA VAL A 88 -3.95 7.51 -5.57
C VAL A 88 -3.33 6.42 -6.45
N ASP A 89 -3.81 6.21 -7.67
CA ASP A 89 -3.24 5.23 -8.59
C ASP A 89 -1.83 5.62 -9.06
N THR A 90 -1.61 6.91 -9.32
CA THR A 90 -0.27 7.45 -9.61
C THR A 90 0.65 7.28 -8.40
N PHE A 91 0.17 7.61 -7.19
CA PHE A 91 0.92 7.44 -5.95
C PHE A 91 1.34 5.98 -5.75
N LYS A 92 0.41 5.03 -5.90
CA LYS A 92 0.67 3.57 -5.85
C LYS A 92 1.72 3.12 -6.87
N SER A 93 1.72 3.70 -8.06
CA SER A 93 2.64 3.30 -9.13
C SER A 93 4.12 3.49 -8.77
N ASN A 94 4.42 4.40 -7.83
CA ASN A 94 5.77 4.65 -7.33
C ASN A 94 6.32 3.49 -6.47
N TYR A 95 5.46 2.61 -5.95
CA TYR A 95 5.85 1.56 -4.99
C TYR A 95 6.02 0.17 -5.62
N GLY A 96 6.54 0.12 -6.84
CA GLY A 96 6.89 -1.16 -7.48
C GLY A 96 5.68 -2.03 -7.84
N LEU A 97 4.48 -1.44 -7.91
CA LEU A 97 3.25 -2.16 -8.29
C LEU A 97 3.40 -2.91 -9.62
N ALA A 98 4.17 -2.34 -10.56
CA ALA A 98 4.53 -3.00 -11.82
C ALA A 98 5.31 -4.31 -11.60
N ALA A 99 6.21 -4.36 -10.62
CA ALA A 99 6.95 -5.58 -10.27
C ALA A 99 6.04 -6.63 -9.61
N TRP A 100 5.05 -6.20 -8.81
CA TRP A 100 4.04 -7.08 -8.23
C TRP A 100 3.09 -7.67 -9.28
N VAL A 101 2.46 -6.83 -10.12
CA VAL A 101 1.59 -7.29 -11.23
C VAL A 101 2.37 -8.25 -12.13
N SER A 102 3.61 -7.92 -12.47
CA SER A 102 4.47 -8.78 -13.29
C SER A 102 4.82 -10.11 -12.61
N LYS A 103 4.87 -10.18 -11.28
CA LYS A 103 5.12 -11.41 -10.53
C LYS A 103 3.88 -12.30 -10.51
N GLU A 104 2.71 -11.71 -10.31
CA GLU A 104 1.46 -12.47 -10.28
C GLU A 104 1.05 -12.95 -11.68
N GLN A 105 1.27 -12.15 -12.72
CA GLN A 105 1.10 -12.58 -14.11
C GLN A 105 1.98 -13.78 -14.45
N ARG A 106 3.23 -13.81 -13.98
CA ARG A 106 4.12 -14.98 -14.15
C ARG A 106 3.60 -16.21 -13.41
N ARG A 107 3.18 -16.06 -12.16
CA ARG A 107 2.59 -17.17 -11.39
C ARG A 107 1.37 -17.77 -12.07
N LEU A 108 0.52 -16.92 -12.64
CA LEU A 108 -0.64 -17.37 -13.42
C LEU A 108 -0.19 -18.14 -14.66
N ALA A 109 0.74 -17.59 -15.45
CA ALA A 109 1.26 -18.26 -16.64
C ALA A 109 1.85 -19.64 -16.31
N ASP A 110 2.70 -19.73 -15.28
CA ASP A 110 3.31 -20.98 -14.81
C ASP A 110 2.27 -22.00 -14.33
N ALA A 111 1.14 -21.54 -13.78
CA ALA A 111 0.06 -22.42 -13.32
C ALA A 111 -0.72 -23.01 -14.51
N ILE A 112 -0.98 -22.21 -15.55
CA ILE A 112 -1.64 -22.68 -16.77
C ILE A 112 -0.75 -23.65 -17.54
N GLU A 113 0.54 -23.31 -17.74
CA GLU A 113 1.50 -24.20 -18.42
C GLU A 113 1.61 -25.56 -17.73
N ARG A 114 1.62 -25.56 -16.39
CA ARG A 114 1.62 -26.82 -15.61
C ARG A 114 0.35 -27.63 -15.86
N ALA A 115 -0.82 -27.00 -15.83
CA ALA A 115 -2.08 -27.68 -16.08
C ALA A 115 -2.13 -28.30 -17.49
N GLU A 116 -1.67 -27.58 -18.51
CA GLU A 116 -1.58 -28.08 -19.89
C GLU A 116 -0.65 -29.30 -20.00
N SER A 117 0.52 -29.26 -19.36
CA SER A 117 1.47 -30.38 -19.37
C SER A 117 0.94 -31.66 -18.68
N GLU A 118 0.08 -31.51 -17.66
CA GLU A 118 -0.56 -32.62 -16.95
C GLU A 118 -1.71 -33.25 -17.77
N GLU A 119 -2.38 -32.47 -18.61
CA GLU A 119 -3.40 -32.96 -19.55
C GLU A 119 -2.77 -33.71 -20.73
N GLU A 120 -1.64 -33.24 -21.26
CA GLU A 120 -0.95 -33.85 -22.40
C GLU A 120 -0.23 -35.16 -22.03
N SER A 121 0.07 -35.35 -20.73
CA SER A 121 0.71 -36.56 -20.19
C SER A 121 -0.28 -37.69 -19.83
N ARG A 122 -1.58 -37.52 -20.09
CA ARG A 122 -2.66 -38.46 -19.73
C ARG A 122 -3.23 -39.17 -20.96
#